data_AF-A0A2X0MJM3-F1
#
_entry.id   AF-A0A2X0MJM3-F1
#
_cell.length_a   1.000
_cell.length_b   1.000
_cell.length_c   1.000
_cell.angle_alpha   90.00
_cell.angle_beta   90.00
_cell.angle_gamma   90.00
#
_symmetry.space_group_name_H-M   'P 1'
#
loop_
_entity.id
_entity.type
_entity.pdbx_description
1 polymer ?
#
loop_
_entity_poly.entity_id
_entity_poly.type
_entity_poly.pdbx_seq_one_letter_code
_entity_poly.pdbx_strand_id
1 'polypeptide(L)'
;MFSWFQSFIILEIIFQVPVFVLGIRGLLRKNTTAIHPLLAIYGASSSTTTWACLATVLNEPHLPTLNHRLTLFFTYLPFLLVPLAMTVDYTVRLTRVCREVDRGAWARQERKKE
;
A
#
# COMPACT_ATOMS: atom_id res chain seq x y z
N MET A 1 25.70 -4.37 -5.34
CA MET A 1 24.27 -4.12 -5.01
C MET A 1 24.22 -3.08 -3.90
N PHE A 2 23.36 -2.08 -4.00
CA PHE A 2 23.21 -1.08 -2.94
C PHE A 2 22.52 -1.69 -1.71
N SER A 3 23.03 -1.40 -0.50
CA SER A 3 22.49 -1.97 0.75
C SER A 3 21.01 -1.67 0.97
N TRP A 4 20.55 -0.47 0.57
CA TRP A 4 19.13 -0.08 0.65
C TRP A 4 18.23 -0.97 -0.22
N PHE A 5 18.71 -1.40 -1.39
CA PHE A 5 17.95 -2.23 -2.32
C PHE A 5 17.77 -3.65 -1.78
N GLN A 6 18.83 -4.20 -1.15
CA GLN A 6 18.73 -5.50 -0.47
C GLN A 6 17.72 -5.46 0.68
N SER A 7 17.69 -4.38 1.46
CA SER A 7 16.68 -4.19 2.51
C SER A 7 15.26 -4.19 1.95
N PHE A 8 15.01 -3.54 0.80
CA PHE A 8 13.68 -3.57 0.18
C PHE A 8 13.30 -4.93 -0.38
N ILE A 9 14.24 -5.69 -0.96
CA ILE A 9 13.96 -7.08 -1.39
C ILE A 9 13.55 -7.94 -0.19
N ILE A 10 14.26 -7.82 0.94
CA ILE A 10 13.93 -8.57 2.16
C ILE A 10 12.53 -8.18 2.65
N LEU A 11 12.20 -6.89 2.67
CA LEU A 11 10.86 -6.42 3.03
C LEU A 11 9.78 -6.91 2.06
N GLU A 12 10.08 -6.96 0.77
CA GLU A 12 9.14 -7.47 -0.24
C GLU A 12 8.82 -8.95 0.02
N ILE A 13 9.84 -9.76 0.28
CA ILE A 13 9.69 -11.20 0.53
C ILE A 13 9.01 -11.48 1.88
N ILE A 14 9.37 -10.77 2.94
CA ILE A 14 8.88 -11.05 4.30
C ILE A 14 7.51 -10.40 4.56
N PHE A 15 7.25 -9.23 3.98
CA PHE A 15 6.02 -8.47 4.23
C PHE A 15 5.09 -8.44 3.03
N GLN A 16 5.55 -7.96 1.87
CA GLN A 16 4.65 -7.73 0.74
C GLN A 16 4.09 -9.03 0.15
N VAL A 17 4.89 -10.08 -0.03
CA VAL A 17 4.43 -11.36 -0.58
C VAL A 17 3.40 -12.06 0.33
N PRO A 18 3.63 -12.24 1.63
CA PRO A 18 2.63 -12.83 2.52
C PRO A 18 1.35 -11.99 2.59
N VAL A 19 1.49 -10.67 2.70
CA VAL A 19 0.34 -9.75 2.76
C VAL A 19 -0.44 -9.75 1.45
N PHE A 20 0.21 -9.90 0.30
CA PHE A 20 -0.47 -10.05 -1.00
C PHE A 20 -1.35 -11.31 -1.03
N VAL A 21 -0.82 -12.45 -0.58
CA VAL A 21 -1.58 -13.71 -0.50
C VAL A 21 -2.77 -13.58 0.47
N LEU A 22 -2.55 -12.98 1.64
CA LEU A 22 -3.61 -12.72 2.61
C LEU A 22 -4.64 -11.73 2.07
N GLY A 23 -4.19 -10.70 1.35
CA GLY A 23 -5.02 -9.69 0.71
C GLY A 23 -5.95 -10.29 -0.34
N ILE A 24 -5.44 -11.15 -1.23
CA ILE A 24 -6.24 -11.88 -2.22
C ILE A 24 -7.27 -12.78 -1.53
N ARG A 25 -6.83 -13.61 -0.58
CA ARG A 25 -7.75 -14.50 0.15
C ARG A 25 -8.84 -13.71 0.86
N GLY A 26 -8.46 -12.57 1.42
CA GLY A 26 -9.33 -11.62 2.08
C GLY A 26 -10.37 -10.99 1.17
N LEU A 27 -9.94 -10.54 -0.01
CA LEU A 27 -10.80 -9.96 -1.03
C LEU A 27 -11.81 -10.98 -1.59
N LEU A 28 -11.35 -12.22 -1.81
CA LEU A 28 -12.18 -13.32 -2.32
C LEU A 28 -13.24 -13.78 -1.30
N ARG A 29 -12.94 -13.74 0.01
CA ARG A 29 -13.89 -14.14 1.07
C ARG A 29 -14.91 -13.05 1.43
N LYS A 30 -14.93 -11.91 0.72
CA LYS A 30 -15.92 -10.82 0.79
C LYS A 30 -16.22 -10.23 2.19
N ASN A 31 -15.49 -10.56 3.25
CA ASN A 31 -15.93 -10.15 4.57
C ASN A 31 -14.84 -10.14 5.65
N THR A 32 -13.90 -9.19 5.58
CA THR A 32 -13.19 -8.82 6.81
C THR A 32 -12.73 -7.36 6.76
N THR A 33 -13.41 -6.49 7.50
CA THR A 33 -12.96 -5.14 7.82
C THR A 33 -11.56 -5.11 8.42
N ALA A 34 -11.12 -6.22 9.03
CA ALA A 34 -9.77 -6.38 9.57
C ALA A 34 -8.66 -6.41 8.50
N ILE A 35 -8.97 -6.65 7.22
CA ILE A 35 -7.95 -6.66 6.16
C ILE A 35 -7.72 -5.25 5.61
N HIS A 36 -8.65 -4.31 5.80
CA HIS A 36 -8.48 -2.91 5.37
C HIS A 36 -7.17 -2.26 5.85
N PRO A 37 -6.78 -2.34 7.14
CA PRO A 37 -5.48 -1.80 7.58
C PRO A 37 -4.30 -2.52 6.91
N LEU A 38 -4.38 -3.84 6.73
CA LEU A 38 -3.32 -4.65 6.13
C LEU A 38 -3.09 -4.25 4.65
N LEU A 39 -4.18 -4.09 3.89
CA LEU A 39 -4.16 -3.67 2.48
C LEU A 39 -3.69 -2.22 2.33
N ALA A 40 -4.06 -1.33 3.26
CA ALA A 40 -3.61 0.06 3.26
C ALA A 40 -2.08 0.16 3.47
N ILE A 41 -1.54 -0.55 4.46
CA ILE A 41 -0.09 -0.60 4.75
C ILE A 41 0.66 -1.26 3.59
N TYR A 42 0.11 -2.33 3.03
CA TYR A 42 0.67 -2.99 1.85
C TYR A 42 0.81 -2.03 0.66
N GLY A 43 -0.25 -1.32 0.30
CA GLY A 43 -0.21 -0.38 -0.82
C GLY A 43 0.80 0.76 -0.58
N ALA A 44 0.92 1.22 0.67
CA ALA A 44 1.84 2.31 1.03
C ALA A 44 3.30 1.83 0.95
N SER A 45 3.56 0.63 1.48
CA SER A 45 4.87 0.00 1.37
C SER A 45 5.25 -0.28 -0.09
N SER A 46 4.35 -0.87 -0.88
CA SER A 46 4.62 -1.23 -2.28
C SER A 46 4.81 -0.02 -3.18
N SER A 47 4.04 1.05 -3.00
CA SER A 47 4.25 2.32 -3.74
C SER A 47 5.57 2.98 -3.37
N THR A 48 5.97 2.99 -2.09
CA THR A 48 7.24 3.59 -1.65
C THR A 48 8.47 2.80 -2.11
N THR A 49 8.44 1.46 -2.09
CA THR A 49 9.53 0.64 -2.64
C THR A 49 9.65 0.82 -4.15
N THR A 50 8.51 0.85 -4.87
CA THR A 50 8.48 1.11 -6.32
C THR A 50 9.04 2.48 -6.65
N TRP A 51 8.69 3.51 -5.86
CA TRP A 51 9.25 4.85 -6.03
C TRP A 51 10.76 4.90 -5.80
N ALA A 52 11.28 4.23 -4.76
CA ALA A 52 12.72 4.17 -4.51
C ALA A 52 13.49 3.47 -5.64
N CYS A 53 12.96 2.37 -6.15
CA CYS A 53 13.52 1.68 -7.32
C CYS A 53 13.49 2.57 -8.57
N LEU A 54 12.35 3.23 -8.83
CA LEU A 54 12.19 4.12 -9.97
C LEU A 54 13.13 5.33 -9.89
N ALA A 55 13.23 5.97 -8.74
CA ALA A 55 14.14 7.10 -8.51
C ALA A 55 15.60 6.69 -8.78
N THR A 56 16.00 5.49 -8.37
CA THR A 56 17.36 4.98 -8.62
C THR A 56 17.61 4.77 -10.11
N VAL A 57 16.69 4.08 -10.80
CA VAL A 57 16.86 3.79 -12.23
C VAL A 57 16.83 5.06 -13.09
N LEU A 58 16.04 6.06 -12.70
CA LEU A 58 16.01 7.36 -13.39
C LEU A 58 17.31 8.16 -13.21
N ASN A 59 18.03 7.96 -12.11
CA ASN A 59 19.32 8.61 -11.83
C ASN A 59 20.53 7.82 -12.37
N GLU A 60 20.32 6.63 -12.95
CA GLU A 60 21.40 5.81 -13.48
C GLU A 60 22.04 6.48 -14.71
N PRO A 61 23.35 6.83 -14.65
CA PRO A 61 24.05 7.55 -15.72
C PRO A 61 24.22 6.72 -17.00
N HIS A 62 24.12 5.39 -16.92
CA HIS A 62 24.27 4.50 -18.07
C HIS A 62 22.99 4.32 -18.92
N LEU A 63 21.86 4.95 -18.57
CA LEU A 63 20.66 4.96 -19.42
C LEU A 63 20.84 5.98 -20.57
N PRO A 64 21.13 5.54 -21.82
CA PRO A 64 21.71 6.42 -22.84
C PRO A 64 20.66 7.24 -23.61
N THR A 65 19.38 6.88 -23.56
CA THR A 65 18.32 7.51 -24.36
C THR A 65 17.16 7.97 -23.49
N LEU A 66 16.82 9.26 -23.54
CA LEU A 66 15.69 9.86 -22.80
C LEU A 66 14.35 9.15 -23.10
N ASN A 67 14.16 8.73 -24.35
CA ASN A 67 12.98 7.94 -24.75
C ASN A 67 12.89 6.61 -23.99
N HIS A 68 13.99 5.90 -23.78
CA HIS A 68 13.98 4.65 -23.02
C HIS A 68 13.66 4.89 -21.55
N ARG A 69 14.16 6.00 -20.99
CA ARG A 69 13.88 6.41 -19.60
C ARG A 69 12.40 6.75 -19.40
N LEU A 70 11.78 7.46 -20.34
CA LEU A 70 10.34 7.78 -20.31
C LEU A 70 9.48 6.53 -20.50
N THR A 71 9.80 5.67 -21.46
CA THR A 71 9.07 4.40 -21.66
C THR A 71 9.11 3.54 -20.40
N LEU A 72 10.27 3.45 -19.75
CA LEU A 72 10.39 2.77 -18.47
C LEU A 72 9.51 3.44 -17.43
N PHE A 73 9.63 4.76 -17.24
CA PHE A 73 8.81 5.50 -16.29
C PHE A 73 7.31 5.24 -16.44
N PHE A 74 6.78 5.35 -17.67
CA PHE A 74 5.35 5.11 -17.94
C PHE A 74 4.93 3.66 -17.70
N THR A 75 5.82 2.69 -17.93
CA THR A 75 5.53 1.27 -17.68
C THR A 75 5.48 0.95 -16.18
N TYR A 76 6.30 1.61 -15.36
CA TYR A 76 6.31 1.44 -13.91
C TYR A 76 5.28 2.30 -13.18
N LEU A 77 4.78 3.36 -13.82
CA LEU A 77 3.76 4.25 -13.30
C LEU A 77 2.47 3.53 -12.82
N PRO A 78 1.87 2.57 -13.55
CA PRO A 78 0.70 1.84 -13.04
C PRO A 78 1.03 1.04 -11.77
N PHE A 79 2.23 0.48 -11.65
CA PHE A 79 2.67 -0.23 -10.45
C PHE A 79 2.90 0.69 -9.26
N LEU A 80 3.02 2.00 -9.47
CA LEU A 80 3.04 3.00 -8.40
C LEU A 80 1.64 3.53 -8.08
N LEU A 81 0.86 3.85 -9.12
CA LEU A 81 -0.47 4.47 -8.97
C LEU A 81 -1.50 3.49 -8.43
N VAL A 82 -1.48 2.22 -8.84
CA VAL A 82 -2.46 1.22 -8.38
C VAL A 82 -2.31 0.96 -6.87
N PRO A 83 -1.11 0.68 -6.32
CA PRO A 83 -0.94 0.53 -4.87
C PRO A 83 -1.25 1.81 -4.10
N LEU A 84 -0.96 2.98 -4.66
CA LEU A 84 -1.25 4.26 -4.01
C LEU A 84 -2.77 4.52 -3.95
N ALA A 85 -3.49 4.30 -5.05
CA ALA A 85 -4.95 4.40 -5.09
C ALA A 85 -5.59 3.40 -4.12
N MET A 86 -5.04 2.19 -4.07
CA MET A 86 -5.44 1.14 -3.13
C MET A 86 -5.24 1.60 -1.67
N THR A 87 -4.11 2.20 -1.33
CA THR A 87 -3.87 2.77 0.02
C THR A 87 -4.93 3.80 0.37
N VAL A 88 -5.23 4.73 -0.53
CA VAL A 88 -6.22 5.79 -0.26
C VAL A 88 -7.61 5.18 -0.05
N ASP A 89 -8.06 4.29 -0.94
CA ASP A 89 -9.38 3.65 -0.82
C ASP A 89 -9.53 2.87 0.50
N TYR A 90 -8.56 2.02 0.84
CA TYR A 90 -8.62 1.23 2.07
C TYR A 90 -8.45 2.07 3.34
N THR A 91 -7.66 3.14 3.30
CA THR A 91 -7.53 4.08 4.43
C THR A 91 -8.84 4.81 4.68
N VAL A 92 -9.49 5.32 3.63
CA VAL A 92 -10.79 6.00 3.74
C VAL A 92 -11.85 5.06 4.30
N ARG A 93 -11.90 3.81 3.80
CA ARG A 93 -12.83 2.78 4.34
C ARG A 93 -12.56 2.46 5.80
N LEU A 94 -11.29 2.33 6.18
CA LEU A 94 -10.91 2.09 7.57
C LEU A 94 -11.32 3.25 8.49
N THR A 95 -11.07 4.50 8.08
CA THR A 95 -11.47 5.68 8.86
C THR A 95 -12.99 5.76 9.05
N ARG A 96 -13.78 5.38 8.04
CA ARG A 96 -15.25 5.33 8.17
C ARG A 96 -15.68 4.34 9.25
N VAL A 97 -15.11 3.14 9.25
CA VAL A 97 -15.40 2.10 10.26
C VAL A 97 -15.01 2.56 11.65
N CYS A 98 -13.82 3.16 11.83
CA CYS A 98 -13.42 3.70 13.13
C CYS A 98 -14.39 4.79 13.62
N ARG A 99 -14.82 5.69 12.75
CA ARG A 99 -15.79 6.75 13.09
C ARG A 99 -17.16 6.18 13.51
N GLU A 100 -17.62 5.12 12.88
CA GLU A 100 -18.87 4.44 13.25
C GLU A 100 -18.76 3.76 14.63
N VAL A 101 -17.63 3.12 14.90
CA VAL A 101 -17.36 2.48 16.20
C VAL A 101 -17.31 3.53 17.32
N ASP A 102 -16.64 4.66 17.10
CA ASP A 102 -16.57 5.75 18.06
C ASP A 102 -17.97 6.30 18.37
N ARG A 103 -18.78 6.63 17.36
CA ARG A 103 -20.17 7.11 17.56
C ARG A 103 -21.01 6.13 18.37
N GLY A 104 -20.90 4.83 18.10
CA GLY A 104 -21.62 3.80 18.85
C GLY A 104 -21.14 3.66 20.30
N ALA A 105 -19.85 3.90 20.56
CA ALA A 105 -19.31 3.91 21.92
C ALA A 105 -19.83 5.09 22.74
N TRP A 106 -19.88 6.28 22.15
CA TRP A 106 -20.45 7.49 22.78
C TRP A 106 -21.94 7.30 23.13
N ALA A 107 -22.75 6.81 22.20
CA ALA A 107 -24.19 6.57 22.43
C ALA A 107 -24.46 5.54 23.55
N ARG A 108 -23.59 4.53 23.71
CA ARG A 108 -23.68 3.56 24.81
C ARG A 108 -23.29 4.17 26.16
N GLN A 109 -22.39 5.14 26.18
CA GLN A 109 -22.01 5.84 27.41
C GLN A 109 -23.12 6.77 27.89
N GLU A 110 -23.82 7.46 26.98
CA GLU A 110 -24.95 8.33 27.33
C GLU A 110 -26.10 7.54 27.97
N ARG A 111 -26.49 6.39 27.39
CA ARG A 111 -27.51 5.51 27.99
C ARG A 111 -27.17 4.92 29.36
N LYS A 112 -25.89 4.88 29.75
CA LYS A 112 -25.47 4.40 31.07
C LYS A 112 -25.52 5.49 32.14
N LYS A 113 -25.68 6.76 31.74
CA LYS A 113 -25.74 7.91 32.63
C LYS A 113 -27.18 8.33 32.96
N GLU A 114 -28.16 7.88 32.17
CA GLU A 114 -29.60 7.95 32.43
C GLU A 114 -30.06 6.79 33.30
#